data_AF-A0A7G8BUS2-F1
#
_entry.id   AF-A0A7G8BUS2-F1
#
_cell.length_a   1.000
_cell.length_b   1.000
_cell.length_c   1.000
_cell.angle_alpha   90.00
_cell.angle_beta   90.00
_cell.angle_gamma   90.00
#
_symmetry.space_group_name_H-M   'P 1'
#
loop_
_entity.id
_entity.type
_entity.pdbx_description
1 polymer ?
#
loop_
_entity_poly.entity_id
_entity_poly.type
_entity_poly.pdbx_seq_one_letter_code
_entity_poly.pdbx_strand_id
1 'polypeptide(L)'
;MILGKHKTVGLTVAVLATTLSAQAAFASILPGKKKEQVLPSAKLTPSQSQLIDKAVAREKEVIKAIKERAPLVETYIQNMRPDNQLVQVPESDQHFLGRVEFGRIIGDDSFQRNRATATGEAPSKFGFFKHSASFITGLGDNLHLNFSSTGFIQMLLMDSNDFDREHYQFAYVRNEFLGNTPTAIFDVSPSTKNKIGRFHGRIWVETQGGNVVRFNGSFAGSEKGSREYYHFDSWRTNVQPNLWLPTSFYVEESDAKSVNRSLKFKANSHIWGYMLKVPQKESENTSLDVVGATDVSNEAQDVSPLGAQRAWVQQAEDNVVERLYQAGLLDAPSEFDKTLEALATNILAYNNITLSRPIHVRTLLTEPLESLSIGNTIILSKSLIDTTAVLSQDGAQQMGNLNALLAFQLAHVILGHRLDTKFAFNDRLLFPTTSVFNRIPMHHTDADNEAAAKKALELLNAKELAGGQQYFGLYLQQLQARLGALKSLNQPMIGDGLVKSDKDQTFWMAPLIAKSPKLDMADLKQQAAMPLASFLRRDPWTEQLITLHTGFEPLLSAADKMPFEVTPIYIKLSYYKAPDTTAPAAGAPANTPQPQPPADTTTPAAPAATTGTSNPPQN
;
A
#
# COMPACT_ATOMS: atom_id res chain seq x y z
N MET A 1 -24.00 -67.36 31.53
CA MET A 1 -25.36 -67.17 32.11
C MET A 1 -25.92 -65.91 31.47
N ILE A 2 -27.02 -65.90 30.69
CA ILE A 2 -28.39 -66.44 30.89
C ILE A 2 -29.27 -65.49 31.74
N LEU A 3 -30.04 -64.69 30.99
CA LEU A 3 -31.40 -64.15 31.22
C LEU A 3 -31.80 -63.36 32.49
N GLY A 4 -32.41 -62.19 32.23
CA GLY A 4 -33.58 -61.69 32.97
C GLY A 4 -33.45 -60.28 33.56
N LYS A 5 -34.51 -59.44 33.66
CA LYS A 5 -35.89 -59.45 33.13
C LYS A 5 -36.37 -57.98 33.00
N HIS A 6 -37.36 -57.69 32.15
CA HIS A 6 -38.02 -56.36 32.10
C HIS A 6 -38.93 -56.10 33.31
N LYS A 7 -39.16 -54.81 33.65
CA LYS A 7 -40.50 -54.26 33.95
C LYS A 7 -40.59 -52.71 33.92
N THR A 8 -41.32 -52.22 32.91
CA THR A 8 -42.29 -51.10 32.86
C THR A 8 -42.49 -50.07 34.00
N VAL A 9 -42.73 -48.82 33.54
CA VAL A 9 -43.62 -47.75 34.09
C VAL A 9 -43.07 -46.78 35.16
N GLY A 10 -43.29 -45.47 34.92
CA GLY A 10 -42.95 -44.36 35.82
C GLY A 10 -42.91 -43.00 35.11
N LEU A 11 -44.00 -42.57 34.47
CA LEU A 11 -44.06 -41.27 33.77
C LEU A 11 -44.58 -40.16 34.71
N THR A 12 -43.77 -39.13 34.96
CA THR A 12 -44.21 -37.90 35.65
C THR A 12 -43.79 -36.69 34.81
N VAL A 13 -44.76 -35.93 34.30
CA VAL A 13 -44.52 -34.74 33.47
C VAL A 13 -44.38 -33.50 34.36
N ALA A 14 -43.24 -32.83 34.27
CA ALA A 14 -43.06 -31.48 34.80
C ALA A 14 -42.92 -30.51 33.61
N VAL A 15 -43.87 -29.59 33.47
CA VAL A 15 -43.84 -28.56 32.42
C VAL A 15 -43.01 -27.38 32.91
N LEU A 16 -41.92 -27.07 32.22
CA LEU A 16 -41.19 -25.82 32.38
C LEU A 16 -41.07 -25.13 31.02
N ALA A 17 -41.71 -23.97 30.88
CA ALA A 17 -41.73 -23.23 29.63
C ALA A 17 -40.40 -22.49 29.42
N THR A 18 -39.70 -22.79 28.32
CA THR A 18 -38.58 -22.00 27.82
C THR A 18 -38.81 -21.65 26.36
N THR A 19 -38.65 -20.38 26.00
CA THR A 19 -38.90 -19.87 24.66
C THR A 19 -37.70 -20.17 23.75
N LEU A 20 -37.75 -21.29 23.03
CA LEU A 20 -36.77 -21.59 21.98
C LEU A 20 -37.07 -20.80 20.69
N SER A 21 -36.01 -20.25 20.12
CA SER A 21 -36.01 -19.70 18.76
C SER A 21 -36.19 -20.82 17.72
N ALA A 22 -36.84 -20.50 16.60
CA ALA A 22 -37.24 -21.49 15.60
C ALA A 22 -36.03 -22.08 14.84
N GLN A 23 -35.62 -23.30 15.22
CA GLN A 23 -34.72 -24.11 14.41
C GLN A 23 -35.45 -24.65 13.17
N ALA A 24 -34.82 -24.53 12.00
CA ALA A 24 -35.38 -25.03 10.75
C ALA A 24 -35.39 -26.58 10.72
N ALA A 25 -36.54 -27.17 10.40
CA ALA A 25 -36.67 -28.62 10.28
C ALA A 25 -35.97 -29.14 9.01
N PHE A 26 -35.00 -30.05 9.18
CA PHE A 26 -34.42 -30.80 8.06
C PHE A 26 -35.43 -31.85 7.56
N ALA A 27 -36.05 -31.58 6.42
CA ALA A 27 -36.86 -32.56 5.70
C ALA A 27 -36.01 -33.32 4.66
N SER A 28 -35.99 -34.65 4.76
CA SER A 28 -35.32 -35.53 3.79
C SER A 28 -36.06 -35.51 2.44
N ILE A 29 -35.37 -35.25 1.33
CA ILE A 29 -35.98 -35.20 -0.01
C ILE A 29 -35.23 -36.10 -1.01
N LEU A 30 -36.02 -36.89 -1.74
CA LEU A 30 -35.62 -37.81 -2.81
C LEU A 30 -35.04 -37.07 -4.06
N PRO A 31 -34.37 -37.75 -5.00
CA PRO A 31 -33.66 -37.09 -6.11
C PRO A 31 -34.59 -36.46 -7.18
N GLY A 32 -35.16 -35.30 -6.84
CA GLY A 32 -35.80 -34.38 -7.79
C GLY A 32 -34.78 -33.41 -8.40
N LYS A 33 -34.96 -33.06 -9.68
CA LYS A 33 -34.10 -32.07 -10.37
C LYS A 33 -34.12 -30.73 -9.63
N LYS A 34 -32.97 -30.26 -9.15
CA LYS A 34 -32.83 -28.91 -8.56
C LYS A 34 -33.31 -27.87 -9.59
N LYS A 35 -34.36 -27.12 -9.25
CA LYS A 35 -34.63 -25.83 -9.91
C LYS A 35 -33.64 -24.82 -9.36
N GLU A 36 -33.01 -24.07 -10.25
CA GLU A 36 -32.18 -22.91 -9.93
C GLU A 36 -33.04 -21.92 -9.12
N GLN A 37 -32.60 -21.53 -7.91
CA GLN A 37 -33.33 -20.57 -7.08
C GLN A 37 -33.15 -19.16 -7.66
N VAL A 38 -34.02 -18.81 -8.60
CA VAL A 38 -34.15 -17.44 -9.09
C VAL A 38 -34.47 -16.54 -7.90
N LEU A 39 -33.62 -15.54 -7.67
CA LEU A 39 -33.81 -14.53 -6.62
C LEU A 39 -35.17 -13.84 -6.79
N PRO A 40 -35.94 -13.61 -5.70
CA PRO A 40 -37.21 -12.90 -5.77
C PRO A 40 -36.98 -11.41 -6.02
N SER A 41 -36.69 -11.06 -7.27
CA SER A 41 -36.50 -9.68 -7.72
C SER A 41 -37.83 -8.92 -7.68
N ALA A 42 -38.00 -8.12 -6.62
CA ALA A 42 -38.96 -7.02 -6.66
C ALA A 42 -38.63 -6.12 -7.86
N LYS A 43 -39.65 -5.69 -8.61
CA LYS A 43 -39.44 -4.79 -9.75
C LYS A 43 -38.77 -3.50 -9.25
N LEU A 44 -37.66 -3.15 -9.87
CA LEU A 44 -36.91 -1.93 -9.58
C LEU A 44 -37.83 -0.70 -9.69
N THR A 45 -37.70 0.24 -8.77
CA THR A 45 -38.38 1.54 -8.87
C THR A 45 -37.84 2.35 -10.05
N PRO A 46 -38.55 3.40 -10.53
CA PRO A 46 -38.01 4.31 -11.53
C PRO A 46 -36.68 4.96 -11.10
N SER A 47 -36.53 5.33 -9.82
CA SER A 47 -35.31 5.93 -9.27
C SER A 47 -34.15 4.93 -9.17
N GLN A 48 -34.42 3.68 -8.77
CA GLN A 48 -33.42 2.59 -8.80
C GLN A 48 -32.98 2.27 -10.23
N SER A 49 -33.92 2.33 -11.19
CA SER A 49 -33.62 2.12 -12.60
C SER A 49 -32.70 3.23 -13.13
N GLN A 50 -33.07 4.50 -12.94
CA GLN A 50 -32.23 5.65 -13.31
C GLN A 50 -30.84 5.63 -12.66
N LEU A 51 -30.72 5.09 -11.44
CA LEU A 51 -29.43 4.96 -10.76
C LEU A 51 -28.51 3.91 -11.40
N ILE A 52 -29.08 2.78 -11.85
CA ILE A 52 -28.35 1.78 -12.65
C ILE A 52 -27.99 2.34 -14.03
N ASP A 53 -28.86 3.14 -14.65
CA ASP A 53 -28.57 3.78 -15.94
C ASP A 53 -27.38 4.74 -15.85
N LYS A 54 -27.29 5.51 -14.75
CA LYS A 54 -26.09 6.29 -14.40
C LYS A 54 -24.86 5.39 -14.20
N ALA A 55 -24.98 4.27 -13.48
CA ALA A 55 -23.86 3.37 -13.21
C ALA A 55 -23.27 2.76 -14.50
N VAL A 56 -24.13 2.36 -15.44
CA VAL A 56 -23.74 1.87 -16.78
C VAL A 56 -23.01 2.96 -17.59
N ALA A 57 -23.41 4.23 -17.45
CA ALA A 57 -22.70 5.34 -18.08
C ALA A 57 -21.34 5.64 -17.40
N ARG A 58 -21.31 5.71 -16.06
CA ARG A 58 -20.10 6.00 -15.28
C ARG A 58 -19.03 4.92 -15.43
N GLU A 59 -19.38 3.64 -15.50
CA GLU A 59 -18.40 2.58 -15.70
C GLU A 59 -17.59 2.77 -17.00
N LYS A 60 -18.23 3.29 -18.06
CA LYS A 60 -17.55 3.60 -19.34
C LYS A 60 -16.57 4.77 -19.22
N GLU A 61 -16.86 5.76 -18.39
CA GLU A 61 -15.92 6.84 -18.04
C GLU A 61 -14.75 6.32 -17.20
N VAL A 62 -14.99 5.42 -16.24
CA VAL A 62 -13.93 4.76 -15.45
C VAL A 62 -13.02 3.92 -16.35
N ILE A 63 -13.59 3.08 -17.22
CA ILE A 63 -12.84 2.28 -18.20
C ILE A 63 -11.97 3.18 -19.08
N LYS A 64 -12.51 4.32 -19.54
CA LYS A 64 -11.75 5.33 -20.30
C LYS A 64 -10.60 5.92 -19.49
N ALA A 65 -10.85 6.36 -18.25
CA ALA A 65 -9.84 6.99 -17.40
C ALA A 65 -8.67 6.06 -17.09
N ILE A 66 -8.92 4.78 -16.76
CA ILE A 66 -7.85 3.81 -16.51
C ILE A 66 -7.09 3.52 -17.83
N LYS A 67 -7.77 3.45 -18.98
CA LYS A 67 -7.15 3.31 -20.32
C LYS A 67 -6.22 4.48 -20.68
N GLU A 68 -6.61 5.72 -20.37
CA GLU A 68 -5.84 6.91 -20.69
C GLU A 68 -4.67 7.19 -19.74
N ARG A 69 -4.78 6.79 -18.46
CA ARG A 69 -3.74 7.03 -17.44
C ARG A 69 -2.76 5.87 -17.26
N ALA A 70 -3.19 4.64 -17.53
CA ALA A 70 -2.44 3.41 -17.31
C ALA A 70 -1.77 3.40 -15.92
N PRO A 71 -2.53 3.29 -14.81
CA PRO A 71 -1.98 3.38 -13.46
C PRO A 71 -0.97 2.24 -13.15
N LEU A 72 -0.22 2.42 -12.08
CA LEU A 72 0.54 1.36 -11.42
C LEU A 72 -0.43 0.42 -10.68
N VAL A 73 -0.10 -0.86 -10.66
CA VAL A 73 -0.79 -1.90 -9.87
C VAL A 73 0.27 -2.72 -9.15
N GLU A 74 0.17 -2.74 -7.84
CA GLU A 74 0.91 -3.65 -6.97
C GLU A 74 -0.03 -4.76 -6.50
N THR A 75 0.44 -6.01 -6.52
CA THR A 75 -0.28 -7.19 -6.03
C THR A 75 0.64 -7.96 -5.10
N TYR A 76 0.22 -8.17 -3.86
CA TYR A 76 0.93 -9.01 -2.90
C TYR A 76 0.02 -10.16 -2.44
N ILE A 77 0.55 -11.37 -2.51
CA ILE A 77 -0.17 -12.64 -2.33
C ILE A 77 0.47 -13.42 -1.19
N GLN A 78 -0.36 -14.05 -0.35
CA GLN A 78 0.07 -15.02 0.66
C GLN A 78 -0.71 -16.31 0.49
N ASN A 79 -0.02 -17.41 0.15
CA ASN A 79 -0.58 -18.74 0.27
C ASN A 79 -0.65 -19.10 1.75
N MET A 80 -1.78 -19.63 2.19
CA MET A 80 -2.08 -19.87 3.61
C MET A 80 -2.07 -21.37 3.91
N ARG A 81 -1.60 -21.72 5.11
CA ARG A 81 -1.71 -23.08 5.68
C ARG A 81 -2.39 -23.05 7.04
N PRO A 82 -3.03 -24.16 7.49
CA PRO A 82 -3.53 -24.28 8.85
C PRO A 82 -2.45 -24.06 9.92
N ASP A 83 -2.88 -23.58 11.09
CA ASP A 83 -2.06 -23.45 12.28
C ASP A 83 -2.87 -23.69 13.56
N ASN A 84 -2.29 -24.38 14.54
CA ASN A 84 -3.01 -24.79 15.75
C ASN A 84 -3.23 -23.65 16.77
N GLN A 85 -2.43 -22.57 16.71
CA GLN A 85 -2.53 -21.43 17.62
C GLN A 85 -3.14 -20.20 16.94
N LEU A 86 -2.85 -20.02 15.65
CA LEU A 86 -3.24 -18.85 14.88
C LEU A 86 -4.38 -19.12 13.88
N VAL A 87 -4.97 -20.32 13.92
CA VAL A 87 -5.95 -20.88 12.95
C VAL A 87 -5.35 -21.13 11.56
N GLN A 88 -4.64 -20.16 11.02
CA GLN A 88 -3.89 -20.22 9.77
C GLN A 88 -2.72 -19.24 9.80
N VAL A 89 -1.72 -19.46 8.95
CA VAL A 89 -0.57 -18.56 8.77
C VAL A 89 -0.09 -18.59 7.31
N PRO A 90 0.68 -17.59 6.85
CA PRO A 90 1.37 -17.66 5.57
C PRO A 90 2.33 -18.86 5.50
N GLU A 91 2.32 -19.55 4.36
CA GLU A 91 3.26 -20.62 4.00
C GLU A 91 4.28 -20.14 2.96
N SER A 92 3.85 -19.33 2.01
CA SER A 92 4.69 -18.66 1.00
C SER A 92 4.01 -17.38 0.53
N ASP A 93 4.82 -16.41 0.09
CA ASP A 93 4.35 -15.15 -0.45
C ASP A 93 4.81 -14.92 -1.90
N GLN A 94 4.18 -13.97 -2.58
CA GLN A 94 4.57 -13.46 -3.91
C GLN A 94 4.30 -11.96 -3.99
N HIS A 95 5.23 -11.20 -4.58
CA HIS A 95 5.10 -9.77 -4.85
C HIS A 95 5.15 -9.50 -6.35
N PHE A 96 4.29 -8.59 -6.82
CA PHE A 96 4.26 -8.14 -8.20
C PHE A 96 4.00 -6.63 -8.24
N LEU A 97 4.76 -5.89 -9.06
CA LEU A 97 4.49 -4.49 -9.41
C LEU A 97 4.48 -4.35 -10.93
N GLY A 98 3.47 -3.67 -11.46
CA GLY A 98 3.31 -3.45 -12.91
C GLY A 98 2.53 -2.18 -13.24
N ARG A 99 2.33 -1.93 -14.54
CA ARG A 99 1.55 -0.80 -15.07
C ARG A 99 0.49 -1.33 -16.05
N VAL A 100 -0.71 -0.76 -16.08
CA VAL A 100 -1.86 -1.34 -16.81
C VAL A 100 -1.75 -1.15 -18.34
N GLU A 101 -1.44 -2.23 -19.07
CA GLU A 101 -1.44 -2.26 -20.56
C GLU A 101 -2.75 -2.83 -21.15
N PHE A 102 -3.79 -1.99 -21.32
CA PHE A 102 -5.09 -2.45 -21.87
C PHE A 102 -5.01 -3.15 -23.22
N GLY A 103 -4.09 -2.76 -24.11
CA GLY A 103 -3.92 -3.39 -25.42
C GLY A 103 -3.49 -4.87 -25.39
N ARG A 104 -3.07 -5.37 -24.22
CA ARG A 104 -2.73 -6.80 -23.98
C ARG A 104 -3.61 -7.47 -22.94
N ILE A 105 -4.19 -6.69 -22.03
CA ILE A 105 -5.03 -7.20 -20.94
C ILE A 105 -6.50 -7.32 -21.40
N ILE A 106 -6.93 -6.42 -22.30
CA ILE A 106 -8.30 -6.33 -22.83
C ILE A 106 -8.26 -6.00 -24.34
N GLY A 107 -7.33 -6.65 -25.07
CA GLY A 107 -7.41 -6.75 -26.53
C GLY A 107 -8.47 -7.79 -26.93
N ASP A 108 -9.03 -7.66 -28.14
CA ASP A 108 -10.19 -8.45 -28.61
C ASP A 108 -9.88 -9.93 -28.98
N ASP A 109 -8.87 -10.50 -28.32
CA ASP A 109 -8.58 -11.94 -28.34
C ASP A 109 -9.59 -12.68 -27.43
N SER A 110 -10.84 -12.72 -27.88
CA SER A 110 -11.88 -13.57 -27.31
C SER A 110 -11.35 -15.02 -27.19
N PHE A 111 -11.12 -15.48 -25.94
CA PHE A 111 -10.41 -16.72 -25.56
C PHE A 111 -10.22 -17.71 -26.72
N GLN A 112 -9.07 -17.65 -27.41
CA GLN A 112 -8.91 -18.37 -28.68
C GLN A 112 -9.22 -19.86 -28.56
N ARG A 113 -10.43 -20.22 -29.00
CA ARG A 113 -10.94 -21.60 -29.02
C ARG A 113 -10.16 -22.34 -30.09
N ASN A 114 -9.08 -23.01 -29.68
CA ASN A 114 -8.19 -23.74 -30.58
C ASN A 114 -8.99 -24.76 -31.40
N ARG A 115 -9.27 -24.43 -32.67
CA ARG A 115 -10.12 -25.25 -33.54
C ARG A 115 -9.51 -26.61 -33.88
N ALA A 116 -8.20 -26.79 -33.71
CA ALA A 116 -7.54 -28.08 -33.94
C ALA A 116 -8.04 -29.19 -33.01
N THR A 117 -8.56 -28.86 -31.81
CA THR A 117 -9.16 -29.85 -30.90
C THR A 117 -10.68 -29.99 -31.05
N ALA A 118 -11.30 -29.33 -32.04
CA ALA A 118 -12.73 -29.46 -32.32
C ALA A 118 -13.07 -30.70 -33.17
N THR A 119 -12.08 -31.37 -33.78
CA THR A 119 -12.27 -32.51 -34.69
C THR A 119 -11.27 -33.65 -34.45
N GLY A 120 -11.57 -34.52 -33.49
CA GLY A 120 -11.62 -35.96 -33.80
C GLY A 120 -10.35 -36.83 -33.79
N GLU A 121 -9.17 -36.36 -33.35
CA GLU A 121 -7.97 -37.22 -33.27
C GLU A 121 -7.46 -37.47 -31.83
N ALA A 122 -6.81 -38.62 -31.64
CA ALA A 122 -6.46 -39.20 -30.34
C ALA A 122 -5.03 -38.84 -29.86
N PRO A 123 -4.73 -38.87 -28.55
CA PRO A 123 -3.70 -38.02 -27.97
C PRO A 123 -2.28 -38.63 -27.97
N SER A 124 -1.31 -37.83 -28.42
CA SER A 124 0.09 -37.98 -28.00
C SER A 124 0.31 -37.32 -26.63
N LYS A 125 1.15 -37.94 -25.78
CA LYS A 125 1.58 -37.37 -24.49
C LYS A 125 2.79 -36.43 -24.72
N PHE A 126 2.99 -35.45 -23.83
CA PHE A 126 4.10 -34.46 -23.82
C PHE A 126 4.01 -33.28 -24.83
N GLY A 127 2.95 -32.46 -24.81
CA GLY A 127 2.91 -31.27 -25.69
C GLY A 127 1.87 -30.17 -25.44
N PHE A 128 1.61 -29.72 -24.20
CA PHE A 128 0.52 -28.75 -23.92
C PHE A 128 0.81 -27.60 -22.93
N PHE A 129 2.04 -27.06 -22.85
CA PHE A 129 2.31 -25.80 -22.11
C PHE A 129 3.39 -24.93 -22.79
N LYS A 130 2.99 -24.04 -23.72
CA LYS A 130 3.88 -23.00 -24.32
C LYS A 130 3.21 -21.66 -24.69
N HIS A 131 2.04 -21.33 -24.14
CA HIS A 131 1.39 -20.02 -24.34
C HIS A 131 1.03 -19.32 -23.01
N SER A 132 2.06 -19.08 -22.19
CA SER A 132 2.03 -18.16 -21.04
C SER A 132 3.43 -17.63 -20.67
N ALA A 133 4.41 -17.75 -21.59
CA ALA A 133 5.84 -17.53 -21.33
C ALA A 133 6.34 -16.16 -21.85
N SER A 134 5.53 -15.12 -21.70
CA SER A 134 5.89 -13.72 -22.03
C SER A 134 5.07 -12.79 -21.13
N PHE A 135 5.69 -11.71 -20.66
CA PHE A 135 5.19 -10.68 -19.70
C PHE A 135 5.64 -10.74 -18.23
N ILE A 136 6.92 -11.10 -18.01
CA ILE A 136 7.75 -10.53 -16.93
C ILE A 136 9.12 -10.19 -17.54
N THR A 137 9.71 -9.04 -17.19
CA THR A 137 11.08 -8.65 -17.57
C THR A 137 11.84 -8.11 -16.36
N GLY A 138 12.53 -9.02 -15.64
CA GLY A 138 13.15 -8.76 -14.34
C GLY A 138 12.17 -9.01 -13.17
N LEU A 139 12.56 -9.62 -12.04
CA LEU A 139 13.84 -10.23 -11.66
C LEU A 139 13.62 -11.63 -11.02
N GLY A 140 14.66 -12.48 -11.00
CA GLY A 140 14.74 -13.66 -10.12
C GLY A 140 14.39 -15.01 -10.78
N ASP A 141 15.40 -15.88 -10.93
CA ASP A 141 15.32 -17.18 -11.61
C ASP A 141 14.75 -18.33 -10.73
N ASN A 142 13.77 -18.06 -9.86
CA ASN A 142 13.26 -19.05 -8.89
C ASN A 142 11.77 -18.86 -8.51
N LEU A 143 10.84 -19.05 -9.46
CA LEU A 143 9.43 -19.24 -9.11
C LEU A 143 8.68 -20.20 -10.07
N HIS A 144 8.10 -21.26 -9.49
CA HIS A 144 7.18 -22.17 -10.18
C HIS A 144 5.83 -22.22 -9.48
N LEU A 145 4.94 -21.28 -9.80
CA LEU A 145 3.48 -21.45 -9.78
C LEU A 145 2.84 -20.42 -10.73
N ASN A 146 1.98 -20.87 -11.64
CA ASN A 146 1.45 -20.02 -12.71
C ASN A 146 0.27 -19.17 -12.23
N PHE A 147 0.52 -17.91 -11.87
CA PHE A 147 -0.50 -16.87 -11.73
C PHE A 147 -0.26 -15.77 -12.77
N SER A 148 -1.21 -15.60 -13.70
CA SER A 148 -1.14 -14.50 -14.69
C SER A 148 -1.61 -13.20 -14.04
N SER A 149 -0.70 -12.23 -13.88
CA SER A 149 -1.01 -10.87 -13.39
C SER A 149 -2.18 -10.21 -14.14
N THR A 150 -2.34 -10.52 -15.44
CA THR A 150 -3.50 -10.17 -16.28
C THR A 150 -4.85 -10.42 -15.59
N GLY A 151 -5.00 -11.53 -14.87
CA GLY A 151 -6.25 -11.91 -14.21
C GLY A 151 -6.58 -11.07 -12.98
N PHE A 152 -5.55 -10.60 -12.25
CA PHE A 152 -5.72 -9.61 -11.17
C PHE A 152 -6.08 -8.24 -11.74
N ILE A 153 -5.49 -7.83 -12.87
CA ILE A 153 -5.82 -6.53 -13.48
C ILE A 153 -7.26 -6.50 -14.05
N GLN A 154 -7.84 -7.66 -14.39
CA GLN A 154 -9.27 -7.76 -14.72
C GLN A 154 -10.18 -7.31 -13.55
N MET A 155 -9.76 -7.48 -12.29
CA MET A 155 -10.56 -7.19 -11.08
C MET A 155 -10.70 -5.68 -10.76
N LEU A 156 -10.06 -4.79 -11.52
CA LEU A 156 -10.30 -3.34 -11.45
C LEU A 156 -11.70 -2.94 -12.00
N LEU A 157 -12.33 -3.83 -12.78
CA LEU A 157 -13.56 -3.57 -13.54
C LEU A 157 -14.58 -4.72 -13.35
N MET A 158 -15.87 -4.42 -13.46
CA MET A 158 -16.92 -5.46 -13.46
C MET A 158 -17.05 -6.13 -14.83
N ASP A 159 -17.08 -5.32 -15.89
CA ASP A 159 -17.02 -5.76 -17.28
C ASP A 159 -16.41 -4.60 -18.07
N SER A 160 -15.38 -4.88 -18.85
CA SER A 160 -14.56 -3.87 -19.53
C SER A 160 -15.08 -3.45 -20.90
N ASN A 161 -16.09 -4.16 -21.41
CA ASN A 161 -16.71 -3.95 -22.71
C ASN A 161 -18.22 -3.75 -22.58
N ASP A 162 -18.89 -4.62 -21.82
CA ASP A 162 -20.32 -4.92 -21.95
C ASP A 162 -21.09 -4.73 -20.61
N PHE A 163 -20.67 -3.80 -19.74
CA PHE A 163 -21.39 -3.51 -18.50
C PHE A 163 -22.69 -2.73 -18.78
N ASP A 164 -23.76 -3.44 -19.11
CA ASP A 164 -25.06 -2.88 -19.49
C ASP A 164 -26.28 -3.75 -19.09
N ARG A 165 -27.49 -3.31 -19.44
CA ARG A 165 -28.76 -4.01 -19.15
C ARG A 165 -29.12 -5.15 -20.12
N GLU A 166 -28.51 -5.20 -21.29
CA GLU A 166 -28.71 -6.30 -22.23
C GLU A 166 -27.96 -7.54 -21.71
N HIS A 167 -26.79 -7.33 -21.12
CA HIS A 167 -25.88 -8.34 -20.60
C HIS A 167 -26.01 -8.65 -19.10
N TYR A 168 -26.57 -7.75 -18.28
CA TYR A 168 -26.72 -7.93 -16.84
C TYR A 168 -28.13 -7.65 -16.31
N GLN A 169 -28.58 -8.50 -15.38
CA GLN A 169 -29.78 -8.32 -14.57
C GLN A 169 -29.39 -7.78 -13.19
N PHE A 170 -30.19 -6.83 -12.68
CA PHE A 170 -29.94 -6.10 -11.43
C PHE A 170 -31.13 -6.27 -10.48
N ALA A 171 -30.88 -6.64 -9.22
CA ALA A 171 -31.89 -6.74 -8.17
C ALA A 171 -31.51 -5.86 -6.98
N TYR A 172 -32.36 -4.91 -6.58
CA TYR A 172 -32.10 -4.03 -5.44
C TYR A 172 -32.16 -4.81 -4.12
N VAL A 173 -31.20 -4.54 -3.22
CA VAL A 173 -31.06 -5.20 -1.92
C VAL A 173 -31.45 -4.25 -0.78
N ARG A 174 -30.70 -3.16 -0.60
CA ARG A 174 -30.90 -2.14 0.46
C ARG A 174 -30.13 -0.86 0.13
N ASN A 175 -30.33 0.19 0.92
CA ASN A 175 -29.40 1.31 0.99
C ASN A 175 -28.39 1.11 2.14
N GLU A 176 -27.19 1.66 2.00
CA GLU A 176 -26.09 1.53 2.96
C GLU A 176 -25.15 2.74 2.88
N PHE A 177 -24.52 3.11 3.99
CA PHE A 177 -23.48 4.14 3.99
C PHE A 177 -22.10 3.49 4.02
N LEU A 178 -21.28 3.78 3.01
CA LEU A 178 -19.85 3.46 3.03
C LEU A 178 -19.11 4.73 3.49
N GLY A 179 -18.77 4.78 4.77
CA GLY A 179 -18.26 6.01 5.40
C GLY A 179 -19.26 7.16 5.28
N ASN A 180 -18.86 8.24 4.62
CA ASN A 180 -19.69 9.42 4.39
C ASN A 180 -20.49 9.35 3.06
N THR A 181 -20.37 8.26 2.31
CA THR A 181 -20.99 8.10 0.98
C THR A 181 -22.27 7.25 1.07
N PRO A 182 -23.47 7.83 0.85
CA PRO A 182 -24.71 7.06 0.73
C PRO A 182 -24.71 6.24 -0.56
N THR A 183 -25.07 4.96 -0.46
CA THR A 183 -25.12 4.02 -1.58
C THR A 183 -26.43 3.23 -1.62
N ALA A 184 -26.82 2.81 -2.82
CA ALA A 184 -27.81 1.77 -3.05
C ALA A 184 -27.11 0.48 -3.50
N ILE A 185 -27.51 -0.65 -2.92
CA ILE A 185 -26.92 -1.95 -3.16
C ILE A 185 -27.77 -2.73 -4.17
N PHE A 186 -27.12 -3.31 -5.18
CA PHE A 186 -27.75 -4.20 -6.14
C PHE A 186 -26.96 -5.51 -6.27
N ASP A 187 -27.67 -6.62 -6.33
CA ASP A 187 -27.13 -7.90 -6.79
C ASP A 187 -27.15 -7.91 -8.33
N VAL A 188 -26.05 -8.36 -8.93
CA VAL A 188 -25.78 -8.32 -10.37
C VAL A 188 -25.51 -9.73 -10.87
N SER A 189 -26.16 -10.12 -11.98
CA SER A 189 -26.02 -11.44 -12.58
C SER A 189 -26.06 -11.39 -14.12
N PRO A 190 -25.25 -12.21 -14.83
CA PRO A 190 -25.28 -12.22 -16.30
C PRO A 190 -26.61 -12.72 -16.85
N SER A 191 -27.19 -11.95 -17.78
CA SER A 191 -28.53 -12.19 -18.36
C SER A 191 -28.57 -13.33 -19.38
N THR A 192 -27.49 -13.53 -20.13
CA THR A 192 -27.47 -14.38 -21.33
C THR A 192 -27.01 -15.81 -21.05
N LYS A 193 -27.07 -16.68 -22.08
CA LYS A 193 -26.48 -18.02 -22.02
C LYS A 193 -24.95 -18.02 -22.06
N ASN A 194 -24.31 -16.94 -22.51
CA ASN A 194 -22.85 -16.82 -22.54
C ASN A 194 -22.34 -16.13 -21.26
N LYS A 195 -22.52 -16.80 -20.12
CA LYS A 195 -22.15 -16.26 -18.79
C LYS A 195 -20.64 -16.20 -18.55
N ILE A 196 -19.84 -16.97 -19.30
CA ILE A 196 -18.42 -17.24 -18.97
C ILE A 196 -17.59 -15.95 -18.96
N GLY A 197 -16.92 -15.67 -17.85
CA GLY A 197 -16.04 -14.50 -17.67
C GLY A 197 -16.75 -13.19 -17.32
N ARG A 198 -18.09 -13.16 -17.30
CA ARG A 198 -18.89 -12.00 -16.86
C ARG A 198 -19.00 -11.96 -15.35
N PHE A 199 -19.04 -10.76 -14.76
CA PHE A 199 -19.13 -10.59 -13.31
C PHE A 199 -20.47 -11.10 -12.74
N HIS A 200 -20.44 -11.70 -11.57
CA HIS A 200 -21.63 -11.86 -10.73
C HIS A 200 -21.29 -11.56 -9.27
N GLY A 201 -22.25 -11.03 -8.53
CA GLY A 201 -22.05 -10.61 -7.16
C GLY A 201 -22.90 -9.39 -6.81
N ARG A 202 -22.31 -8.44 -6.09
CA ARG A 202 -22.99 -7.29 -5.50
C ARG A 202 -22.23 -5.99 -5.78
N ILE A 203 -22.96 -4.92 -6.07
CA ILE A 203 -22.42 -3.58 -6.31
C ILE A 203 -23.03 -2.57 -5.35
N TRP A 204 -22.22 -1.59 -4.94
CA TRP A 204 -22.64 -0.41 -4.18
C TRP A 204 -22.53 0.81 -5.10
N VAL A 205 -23.67 1.43 -5.41
CA VAL A 205 -23.77 2.58 -6.30
C VAL A 205 -24.02 3.84 -5.46
N GLU A 206 -23.15 4.85 -5.53
CA GLU A 206 -23.39 6.11 -4.80
C GLU A 206 -24.57 6.89 -5.40
N THR A 207 -25.38 7.48 -4.52
CA THR A 207 -26.73 7.93 -4.91
C THR A 207 -26.79 9.30 -5.59
N GLN A 208 -25.69 10.03 -5.70
CA GLN A 208 -25.64 11.36 -6.32
C GLN A 208 -25.28 11.25 -7.82
N GLY A 209 -24.04 10.87 -8.12
CA GLY A 209 -23.48 10.76 -9.46
C GLY A 209 -23.76 9.42 -10.14
N GLY A 210 -24.16 8.40 -9.37
CA GLY A 210 -24.42 7.04 -9.83
C GLY A 210 -23.17 6.18 -10.07
N ASN A 211 -22.02 6.54 -9.51
CA ASN A 211 -20.80 5.75 -9.67
C ASN A 211 -20.85 4.43 -8.88
N VAL A 212 -20.27 3.36 -9.42
CA VAL A 212 -20.03 2.12 -8.63
C VAL A 212 -18.75 2.32 -7.82
N VAL A 213 -18.88 2.32 -6.49
CA VAL A 213 -17.80 2.67 -5.55
C VAL A 213 -17.21 1.45 -4.81
N ARG A 214 -17.98 0.36 -4.72
CA ARG A 214 -17.52 -0.97 -4.29
C ARG A 214 -18.23 -2.04 -5.11
N PHE A 215 -17.54 -3.12 -5.44
CA PHE A 215 -18.15 -4.33 -6.00
C PHE A 215 -17.47 -5.59 -5.47
N ASN A 216 -18.29 -6.58 -5.10
CA ASN A 216 -17.89 -7.82 -4.43
C ASN A 216 -18.44 -9.01 -5.19
N GLY A 217 -17.62 -10.00 -5.55
CA GLY A 217 -18.11 -11.15 -6.29
C GLY A 217 -17.01 -11.97 -6.96
N SER A 218 -17.36 -12.61 -8.08
CA SER A 218 -16.44 -13.40 -8.90
C SER A 218 -16.93 -13.43 -10.36
N PHE A 219 -16.03 -13.63 -11.31
CA PHE A 219 -16.41 -13.85 -12.72
C PHE A 219 -16.99 -15.26 -12.90
N ALA A 220 -18.04 -15.41 -13.70
CA ALA A 220 -18.74 -16.69 -13.81
C ALA A 220 -17.90 -17.73 -14.58
N GLY A 221 -17.63 -18.86 -13.93
CA GLY A 221 -16.94 -20.02 -14.49
C GLY A 221 -17.77 -20.81 -15.51
N SER A 222 -17.15 -21.82 -16.11
CA SER A 222 -17.84 -22.80 -16.95
C SER A 222 -18.09 -24.09 -16.17
N GLU A 223 -19.33 -24.60 -16.18
CA GLU A 223 -19.77 -25.82 -15.45
C GLU A 223 -18.95 -27.09 -15.73
N LYS A 224 -18.17 -27.10 -16.82
CA LYS A 224 -17.28 -28.20 -17.19
C LYS A 224 -15.81 -27.80 -17.02
N GLY A 225 -15.22 -28.19 -15.90
CA GLY A 225 -13.77 -28.23 -15.68
C GLY A 225 -13.15 -26.91 -15.21
N SER A 226 -12.99 -26.78 -13.89
CA SER A 226 -11.92 -26.03 -13.20
C SER A 226 -11.57 -24.63 -13.75
N ARG A 227 -12.57 -23.85 -14.19
CA ARG A 227 -12.45 -22.39 -14.35
C ARG A 227 -13.03 -21.70 -13.12
N GLU A 228 -12.35 -21.92 -12.00
CA GLU A 228 -12.57 -21.23 -10.73
C GLU A 228 -11.95 -19.84 -10.83
N TYR A 229 -12.79 -18.81 -10.97
CA TYR A 229 -12.36 -17.42 -10.80
C TYR A 229 -12.47 -17.07 -9.31
N TYR A 230 -11.45 -16.40 -8.78
CA TYR A 230 -11.37 -16.09 -7.35
C TYR A 230 -12.44 -15.10 -6.91
N HIS A 231 -12.79 -15.15 -5.62
CA HIS A 231 -13.68 -14.19 -5.00
C HIS A 231 -12.91 -12.92 -4.62
N PHE A 232 -13.43 -11.76 -5.00
CA PHE A 232 -12.75 -10.48 -4.80
C PHE A 232 -13.70 -9.34 -4.37
N ASP A 233 -13.12 -8.36 -3.67
CA ASP A 233 -13.78 -7.17 -3.15
C ASP A 233 -13.04 -5.91 -3.60
N SER A 234 -13.59 -5.18 -4.56
CA SER A 234 -12.92 -4.08 -5.27
C SER A 234 -13.50 -2.73 -4.88
N TRP A 235 -12.64 -1.77 -4.56
CA TRP A 235 -12.98 -0.46 -3.99
C TRP A 235 -12.44 0.70 -4.84
N ARG A 236 -13.25 1.77 -4.92
CA ARG A 236 -12.92 3.02 -5.63
C ARG A 236 -13.06 4.22 -4.70
N THR A 237 -12.12 5.16 -4.77
CA THR A 237 -12.21 6.46 -4.07
C THR A 237 -12.54 7.60 -5.04
N ASN A 238 -13.14 8.68 -4.51
CA ASN A 238 -13.47 9.85 -5.30
C ASN A 238 -12.24 10.79 -5.39
N VAL A 239 -11.57 10.77 -6.53
CA VAL A 239 -10.26 11.42 -6.75
C VAL A 239 -10.35 12.83 -7.34
N GLN A 240 -11.46 13.14 -8.00
CA GLN A 240 -11.78 14.44 -8.58
C GLN A 240 -13.32 14.62 -8.59
N PRO A 241 -13.88 15.81 -8.85
CA PRO A 241 -15.33 16.00 -8.91
C PRO A 241 -15.99 15.01 -9.89
N ASN A 242 -16.91 14.19 -9.37
CA ASN A 242 -17.61 13.08 -10.06
C ASN A 242 -16.74 11.88 -10.52
N LEU A 243 -15.42 11.88 -10.35
CA LEU A 243 -14.53 10.81 -10.82
C LEU A 243 -14.19 9.82 -9.70
N TRP A 244 -14.57 8.54 -9.87
CA TRP A 244 -14.30 7.47 -8.91
C TRP A 244 -13.44 6.38 -9.56
N LEU A 245 -12.20 6.20 -9.11
CA LEU A 245 -11.24 5.27 -9.74
C LEU A 245 -10.86 4.12 -8.80
N PRO A 246 -10.58 2.91 -9.32
CA PRO A 246 -10.04 1.79 -8.54
C PRO A 246 -8.82 2.22 -7.74
N THR A 247 -8.85 1.91 -6.44
CA THR A 247 -7.82 2.26 -5.46
C THR A 247 -7.16 1.01 -4.90
N SER A 248 -7.97 -0.02 -4.64
CA SER A 248 -7.51 -1.29 -4.09
C SER A 248 -8.56 -2.37 -4.23
N PHE A 249 -8.13 -3.63 -4.26
CA PHE A 249 -9.04 -4.77 -4.08
C PHE A 249 -8.41 -5.85 -3.20
N TYR A 250 -9.26 -6.65 -2.56
CA TYR A 250 -8.91 -7.84 -1.79
C TYR A 250 -9.37 -9.08 -2.55
N VAL A 251 -8.62 -10.19 -2.44
CA VAL A 251 -8.94 -11.50 -3.01
C VAL A 251 -8.75 -12.56 -1.93
N GLU A 252 -9.70 -13.47 -1.81
CA GLU A 252 -9.65 -14.58 -0.86
C GLU A 252 -10.20 -15.84 -1.52
N GLU A 253 -9.53 -16.96 -1.33
CA GLU A 253 -10.03 -18.25 -1.81
C GLU A 253 -9.82 -19.35 -0.77
N SER A 254 -10.84 -20.17 -0.55
CA SER A 254 -10.80 -21.29 0.40
C SER A 254 -10.07 -22.49 -0.19
N ASP A 255 -9.36 -23.27 0.63
CA ASP A 255 -8.88 -24.57 0.15
C ASP A 255 -10.04 -25.58 0.14
N ALA A 256 -10.55 -25.89 -1.05
CA ALA A 256 -11.58 -26.90 -1.27
C ALA A 256 -11.17 -28.33 -0.82
N LYS A 257 -9.89 -28.57 -0.50
CA LYS A 257 -9.39 -29.82 0.10
C LYS A 257 -9.26 -29.77 1.63
N SER A 258 -9.38 -28.59 2.24
CA SER A 258 -9.14 -28.40 3.68
C SER A 258 -10.35 -28.83 4.50
N VAL A 259 -10.18 -29.91 5.27
CA VAL A 259 -11.16 -30.39 6.27
C VAL A 259 -11.48 -29.31 7.30
N ASN A 260 -10.51 -28.43 7.59
CA ASN A 260 -10.61 -27.36 8.57
C ASN A 260 -11.12 -26.03 7.97
N ARG A 261 -11.46 -25.98 6.67
CA ARG A 261 -11.86 -24.76 5.93
C ARG A 261 -10.82 -23.63 5.99
N SER A 262 -9.53 -23.97 6.04
CA SER A 262 -8.47 -22.97 5.92
C SER A 262 -8.51 -22.28 4.56
N LEU A 263 -8.03 -21.05 4.50
CA LEU A 263 -7.80 -20.39 3.22
C LEU A 263 -6.70 -21.11 2.44
N LYS A 264 -6.76 -21.01 1.12
CA LYS A 264 -5.72 -21.42 0.18
C LYS A 264 -4.74 -20.27 -0.04
N PHE A 265 -5.28 -19.08 -0.30
CA PHE A 265 -4.49 -17.85 -0.36
C PHE A 265 -5.36 -16.62 -0.03
N LYS A 266 -4.69 -15.55 0.38
CA LYS A 266 -5.18 -14.17 0.39
C LYS A 266 -4.35 -13.36 -0.60
N ALA A 267 -4.91 -12.31 -1.18
CA ALA A 267 -4.13 -11.27 -1.85
C ALA A 267 -4.75 -9.90 -1.65
N ASN A 268 -3.91 -8.86 -1.60
CA ASN A 268 -4.37 -7.50 -1.82
C ASN A 268 -3.79 -7.01 -3.14
N SER A 269 -4.39 -5.95 -3.66
CA SER A 269 -3.78 -5.14 -4.71
C SER A 269 -4.12 -3.68 -4.52
N HIS A 270 -3.18 -2.82 -4.87
CA HIS A 270 -3.27 -1.37 -4.70
C HIS A 270 -2.94 -0.69 -6.04
N ILE A 271 -3.69 0.36 -6.35
CA ILE A 271 -3.68 1.01 -7.65
C ILE A 271 -3.49 2.52 -7.43
N TRP A 272 -2.48 3.10 -8.07
CA TRP A 272 -2.16 4.52 -7.98
C TRP A 272 -1.45 5.02 -9.24
N GLY A 273 -1.02 6.29 -9.26
CA GLY A 273 -0.30 6.84 -10.40
C GLY A 273 -1.23 7.35 -11.50
N TYR A 274 -2.47 7.74 -11.17
CA TYR A 274 -3.39 8.28 -12.17
C TYR A 274 -2.99 9.68 -12.65
N MET A 275 -2.18 10.44 -11.91
CA MET A 275 -1.66 11.74 -12.35
C MET A 275 -0.31 11.62 -13.07
N LEU A 276 0.51 10.60 -12.76
CA LEU A 276 1.79 10.34 -13.42
C LEU A 276 1.67 10.34 -14.95
N LYS A 277 2.30 11.34 -15.59
CA LYS A 277 2.35 11.46 -17.06
C LYS A 277 2.76 10.11 -17.66
N VAL A 278 1.90 9.54 -18.51
CA VAL A 278 2.31 8.46 -19.42
C VAL A 278 3.42 9.06 -20.30
N PRO A 279 4.62 8.47 -20.39
CA PRO A 279 5.68 9.02 -21.22
C PRO A 279 5.29 9.01 -22.70
N GLN A 280 4.76 10.13 -23.19
CA GLN A 280 4.64 10.35 -24.62
C GLN A 280 6.05 10.45 -25.20
N LYS A 281 6.24 9.86 -26.37
CA LYS A 281 7.42 10.18 -27.18
C LYS A 281 7.21 11.60 -27.72
N GLU A 282 8.26 12.40 -27.60
CA GLU A 282 8.42 13.77 -28.10
C GLU A 282 7.88 14.90 -27.20
N SER A 283 8.79 15.85 -26.96
CA SER A 283 8.61 17.25 -26.52
C SER A 283 7.66 17.62 -25.36
N GLU A 284 8.25 18.26 -24.35
CA GLU A 284 7.66 19.47 -23.74
C GLU A 284 8.80 20.47 -23.48
N ASN A 285 8.65 21.72 -23.97
CA ASN A 285 9.56 22.81 -23.66
C ASN A 285 9.17 23.43 -22.32
N THR A 286 10.11 23.57 -21.38
CA THR A 286 9.88 24.32 -20.13
C THR A 286 10.01 25.83 -20.40
N SER A 287 8.91 26.56 -20.32
CA SER A 287 8.93 28.03 -20.31
C SER A 287 9.49 28.54 -18.99
N LEU A 288 10.51 29.39 -19.02
CA LEU A 288 11.23 29.92 -17.84
C LEU A 288 10.51 31.07 -17.11
N ASP A 289 9.19 31.23 -17.31
CA ASP A 289 8.39 32.29 -16.70
C ASP A 289 7.91 31.91 -15.28
N VAL A 290 8.83 31.92 -14.31
CA VAL A 290 8.49 31.77 -12.88
C VAL A 290 8.02 33.11 -12.31
N VAL A 291 6.70 33.32 -12.31
CA VAL A 291 6.07 34.54 -11.78
C VAL A 291 6.41 34.71 -10.28
N GLY A 292 7.23 35.71 -9.97
CA GLY A 292 7.63 36.06 -8.60
C GLY A 292 9.01 35.60 -8.15
N ALA A 293 9.81 34.97 -9.03
CA ALA A 293 11.22 34.73 -8.74
C ALA A 293 12.05 36.01 -8.87
N THR A 294 12.68 36.46 -7.78
CA THR A 294 13.73 37.49 -7.83
C THR A 294 15.03 36.85 -8.30
N ASP A 295 15.59 37.34 -9.41
CA ASP A 295 16.91 36.89 -9.87
C ASP A 295 18.02 37.48 -8.98
N VAL A 296 18.56 36.63 -8.10
CA VAL A 296 19.69 36.93 -7.20
C VAL A 296 21.02 36.37 -7.74
N SER A 297 21.11 35.99 -9.01
CA SER A 297 22.35 35.46 -9.61
C SER A 297 23.53 36.44 -9.51
N ASN A 298 23.25 37.75 -9.53
CA ASN A 298 24.25 38.82 -9.34
C ASN A 298 24.80 38.92 -7.90
N GLU A 299 24.17 38.27 -6.92
CA GLU A 299 24.62 38.20 -5.53
C GLU A 299 25.29 36.85 -5.19
N ALA A 300 25.24 35.87 -6.10
CA ALA A 300 25.84 34.56 -5.92
C ALA A 300 27.38 34.62 -6.03
N GLN A 301 28.07 34.21 -4.98
CA GLN A 301 29.53 34.04 -4.99
C GLN A 301 29.94 32.70 -5.61
N ASP A 302 31.10 32.67 -6.27
CA ASP A 302 31.70 31.44 -6.79
C ASP A 302 31.84 30.38 -5.69
N VAL A 303 31.28 29.19 -5.93
CA VAL A 303 31.37 28.08 -4.98
C VAL A 303 32.80 27.55 -4.91
N SER A 304 33.37 27.52 -3.69
CA SER A 304 34.65 26.85 -3.44
C SER A 304 34.64 25.38 -3.92
N PRO A 305 35.79 24.76 -4.26
CA PRO A 305 35.81 23.38 -4.76
C PRO A 305 35.10 22.34 -3.86
N LEU A 306 35.13 22.53 -2.53
CA LEU A 306 34.38 21.71 -1.58
C LEU A 306 32.87 22.00 -1.62
N GLY A 307 32.49 23.27 -1.83
CA GLY A 307 31.09 23.67 -2.05
C GLY A 307 30.54 23.06 -3.35
N ALA A 308 31.30 23.16 -4.45
CA ALA A 308 30.96 22.55 -5.73
C ALA A 308 30.78 21.03 -5.62
N GLN A 309 31.69 20.33 -4.91
CA GLN A 309 31.55 18.89 -4.72
C GLN A 309 30.34 18.50 -3.85
N ARG A 310 29.97 19.32 -2.85
CA ARG A 310 28.74 19.12 -2.07
C ARG A 310 27.49 19.37 -2.89
N ALA A 311 27.45 20.43 -3.69
CA ALA A 311 26.37 20.72 -4.63
C ALA A 311 26.21 19.60 -5.67
N TRP A 312 27.32 19.01 -6.15
CA TRP A 312 27.28 17.88 -7.07
C TRP A 312 26.73 16.59 -6.46
N VAL A 313 27.02 16.32 -5.17
CA VAL A 313 26.38 15.21 -4.43
C VAL A 313 24.88 15.48 -4.24
N GLN A 314 24.51 16.73 -3.93
CA GLN A 314 23.10 17.11 -3.82
C GLN A 314 22.36 16.95 -5.15
N GLN A 315 22.93 17.42 -6.27
CA GLN A 315 22.32 17.25 -7.59
C GLN A 315 22.12 15.77 -7.95
N ALA A 316 23.02 14.87 -7.52
CA ALA A 316 22.82 13.43 -7.71
C ALA A 316 21.68 12.86 -6.85
N GLU A 317 21.48 13.40 -5.65
CA GLU A 317 20.40 13.03 -4.73
C GLU A 317 19.04 13.53 -5.22
N ASP A 318 18.94 14.83 -5.49
CA ASP A 318 17.72 15.49 -5.99
C ASP A 318 17.23 14.82 -7.28
N ASN A 319 18.14 14.58 -8.24
CA ASN A 319 17.86 13.88 -9.50
C ASN A 319 17.30 12.46 -9.29
N VAL A 320 17.83 11.70 -8.32
CA VAL A 320 17.35 10.34 -8.05
C VAL A 320 15.99 10.38 -7.36
N VAL A 321 15.81 11.24 -6.35
CA VAL A 321 14.55 11.43 -5.63
C VAL A 321 13.44 11.85 -6.61
N GLU A 322 13.71 12.79 -7.51
CA GLU A 322 12.77 13.16 -8.58
C GLU A 322 12.48 11.96 -9.51
N ARG A 323 13.50 11.20 -9.92
CA ARG A 323 13.30 10.05 -10.82
C ARG A 323 12.47 8.92 -10.19
N LEU A 324 12.59 8.69 -8.88
CA LEU A 324 11.74 7.74 -8.13
C LEU A 324 10.30 8.25 -7.97
N TYR A 325 10.11 9.56 -7.80
CA TYR A 325 8.79 10.19 -7.76
C TYR A 325 8.10 10.15 -9.14
N GLN A 326 8.79 10.57 -10.22
CA GLN A 326 8.33 10.41 -11.61
C GLN A 326 8.03 8.95 -11.99
N ALA A 327 8.64 7.99 -11.31
CA ALA A 327 8.38 6.57 -11.50
C ALA A 327 7.10 6.07 -10.80
N GLY A 328 6.54 6.87 -9.90
CA GLY A 328 5.45 6.45 -9.00
C GLY A 328 5.89 5.49 -7.92
N LEU A 329 7.19 5.43 -7.61
CA LEU A 329 7.74 4.57 -6.56
C LEU A 329 7.86 5.31 -5.24
N LEU A 330 8.11 6.63 -5.28
CA LEU A 330 8.12 7.50 -4.10
C LEU A 330 6.76 8.21 -3.95
N ASP A 331 6.38 8.50 -2.71
CA ASP A 331 5.23 9.35 -2.40
C ASP A 331 5.34 10.77 -2.97
N ALA A 332 4.23 11.50 -2.99
CA ALA A 332 4.25 12.96 -3.01
C ALA A 332 4.35 13.50 -1.57
N PRO A 333 5.09 14.61 -1.32
CA PRO A 333 5.34 15.12 0.03
C PRO A 333 4.09 15.31 0.89
N SER A 334 4.20 14.93 2.17
CA SER A 334 3.11 14.81 3.13
C SER A 334 3.47 15.37 4.52
N GLU A 335 2.47 15.52 5.40
CA GLU A 335 2.73 15.82 6.83
C GLU A 335 3.34 14.62 7.59
N PHE A 336 3.25 13.41 7.03
CA PHE A 336 3.85 12.22 7.63
C PHE A 336 5.38 12.21 7.44
N ASP A 337 5.86 12.66 6.28
CA ASP A 337 7.30 12.84 6.01
C ASP A 337 7.96 13.74 7.04
N LYS A 338 7.36 14.91 7.31
CA LYS A 338 7.82 15.85 8.35
C LYS A 338 7.87 15.22 9.75
N THR A 339 6.98 14.26 10.03
CA THR A 339 6.96 13.53 11.30
C THR A 339 8.17 12.60 11.40
N LEU A 340 8.55 11.94 10.31
CA LEU A 340 9.76 11.12 10.24
C LEU A 340 11.05 11.99 10.23
N GLU A 341 11.05 13.12 9.53
CA GLU A 341 12.15 14.12 9.56
C GLU A 341 12.40 14.64 10.99
N ALA A 342 11.33 14.95 11.73
CA ALA A 342 11.42 15.35 13.14
C ALA A 342 12.01 14.24 14.02
N LEU A 343 11.59 12.97 13.84
CA LEU A 343 12.17 11.84 14.56
C LEU A 343 13.66 11.64 14.22
N ALA A 344 14.05 11.69 12.95
CA ALA A 344 15.46 11.60 12.52
C ALA A 344 16.30 12.76 13.09
N THR A 345 15.76 13.98 13.10
CA THR A 345 16.39 15.17 13.70
C THR A 345 16.55 15.03 15.21
N ASN A 346 15.57 14.44 15.90
CA ASN A 346 15.67 14.14 17.34
C ASN A 346 16.78 13.12 17.63
N ILE A 347 16.95 12.08 16.80
CA ILE A 347 18.05 11.10 16.94
C ILE A 347 19.42 11.79 16.80
N LEU A 348 19.58 12.71 15.85
CA LEU A 348 20.78 13.55 15.73
C LEU A 348 21.01 14.40 17.00
N ALA A 349 19.97 15.10 17.47
CA ALA A 349 20.04 15.99 18.62
C ALA A 349 20.42 15.26 19.92
N TYR A 350 19.78 14.12 20.23
CA TYR A 350 20.11 13.33 21.43
C TYR A 350 21.53 12.76 21.40
N ASN A 351 22.12 12.60 20.21
CA ASN A 351 23.50 12.15 20.02
C ASN A 351 24.51 13.30 19.84
N ASN A 352 24.07 14.56 19.91
CA ASN A 352 24.89 15.76 19.68
C ASN A 352 25.59 15.80 18.30
N ILE A 353 24.92 15.27 17.26
CA ILE A 353 25.47 15.21 15.89
C ILE A 353 24.87 16.36 15.06
N THR A 354 25.74 17.16 14.44
CA THR A 354 25.35 18.18 13.45
C THR A 354 25.79 17.73 12.05
N LEU A 355 24.85 17.71 11.10
CA LEU A 355 25.13 17.43 9.69
C LEU A 355 25.28 18.73 8.90
N SER A 356 26.00 18.68 7.77
CA SER A 356 26.23 19.86 6.91
C SER A 356 25.07 20.21 5.96
N ARG A 357 23.99 19.40 6.00
CA ARG A 357 22.73 19.54 5.25
C ARG A 357 21.61 18.96 6.14
N PRO A 358 20.34 19.39 5.99
CA PRO A 358 19.21 18.77 6.70
C PRO A 358 19.06 17.28 6.34
N ILE A 359 18.30 16.53 7.14
CA ILE A 359 17.80 15.21 6.73
C ILE A 359 16.41 15.40 6.12
N HIS A 360 16.17 14.74 5.00
CA HIS A 360 14.84 14.52 4.48
C HIS A 360 14.41 13.08 4.71
N VAL A 361 13.11 12.84 4.88
CA VAL A 361 12.56 11.48 4.93
C VAL A 361 11.37 11.39 3.97
N ARG A 362 11.29 10.28 3.24
CA ARG A 362 10.24 9.99 2.24
C ARG A 362 9.84 8.53 2.29
N THR A 363 8.73 8.17 1.65
CA THR A 363 8.21 6.80 1.67
C THR A 363 8.19 6.17 0.29
N LEU A 364 8.78 4.98 0.15
CA LEU A 364 8.53 4.09 -1.00
C LEU A 364 7.11 3.55 -0.91
N LEU A 365 6.32 3.71 -1.97
CA LEU A 365 4.92 3.32 -2.05
C LEU A 365 4.69 1.80 -2.12
N THR A 366 5.73 0.98 -2.08
CA THR A 366 5.70 -0.48 -2.29
C THR A 366 5.66 -1.30 -1.00
N GLU A 367 5.25 -2.56 -1.11
CA GLU A 367 5.04 -3.50 0.01
C GLU A 367 6.28 -4.35 0.47
N PRO A 368 7.43 -4.48 -0.22
CA PRO A 368 8.60 -5.15 0.36
C PRO A 368 9.20 -4.38 1.55
N LEU A 369 9.76 -5.07 2.55
CA LEU A 369 10.33 -4.49 3.77
C LEU A 369 11.76 -3.99 3.55
N GLU A 370 11.89 -2.78 2.99
CA GLU A 370 13.17 -2.19 2.63
C GLU A 370 13.32 -0.73 3.08
N SER A 371 14.58 -0.30 3.18
CA SER A 371 14.97 1.05 3.58
C SER A 371 16.26 1.44 2.86
N LEU A 372 16.50 2.73 2.63
CA LEU A 372 17.72 3.23 1.97
C LEU A 372 18.01 4.68 2.36
N SER A 373 19.22 5.14 2.06
CA SER A 373 19.63 6.54 2.18
C SER A 373 20.25 7.02 0.88
N ILE A 374 19.69 8.09 0.32
CA ILE A 374 20.13 8.71 -0.93
C ILE A 374 20.72 10.07 -0.57
N GLY A 375 22.03 10.12 -0.35
CA GLY A 375 22.69 11.34 0.13
C GLY A 375 22.29 11.71 1.56
N ASN A 376 21.43 12.72 1.73
CA ASN A 376 20.83 13.14 3.00
C ASN A 376 19.34 12.73 3.14
N THR A 377 18.75 12.15 2.10
CA THR A 377 17.35 11.72 2.08
C THR A 377 17.23 10.25 2.49
N ILE A 378 16.64 9.99 3.66
CA ILE A 378 16.25 8.65 4.10
C ILE A 378 14.95 8.25 3.42
N ILE A 379 14.83 6.98 3.01
CA ILE A 379 13.61 6.44 2.43
C ILE A 379 13.27 5.11 3.11
N LEU A 380 12.02 4.96 3.54
CA LEU A 380 11.49 3.73 4.15
C LEU A 380 10.35 3.20 3.28
N SER A 381 10.14 1.88 3.20
CA SER A 381 8.95 1.36 2.53
C SER A 381 7.68 1.52 3.36
N LYS A 382 6.56 1.72 2.67
CA LYS A 382 5.23 1.92 3.27
C LYS A 382 4.85 0.74 4.16
N SER A 383 5.09 -0.50 3.71
CA SER A 383 4.81 -1.70 4.51
C SER A 383 5.69 -1.80 5.76
N LEU A 384 6.96 -1.41 5.67
CA LEU A 384 7.89 -1.40 6.80
C LEU A 384 7.45 -0.40 7.88
N ILE A 385 6.80 0.69 7.48
CA ILE A 385 6.12 1.61 8.40
C ILE A 385 4.79 1.01 8.91
N ASP A 386 3.95 0.43 8.04
CA ASP A 386 2.67 -0.20 8.45
C ASP A 386 2.88 -1.27 9.53
N THR A 387 3.77 -2.21 9.29
CA THR A 387 3.99 -3.39 10.14
C THR A 387 4.68 -3.02 11.46
N THR A 388 5.38 -1.88 11.51
CA THR A 388 5.99 -1.34 12.74
C THR A 388 5.08 -0.37 13.50
N ALA A 389 3.99 0.12 12.91
CA ALA A 389 3.02 1.05 13.51
C ALA A 389 2.08 0.37 14.54
N VAL A 390 2.64 -0.36 15.50
CA VAL A 390 1.88 -1.03 16.56
C VAL A 390 1.25 0.00 17.50
N LEU A 391 -0.08 -0.01 17.57
CA LEU A 391 -0.87 0.93 18.36
C LEU A 391 -0.72 0.65 19.87
N SER A 392 -0.03 1.54 20.56
CA SER A 392 0.09 1.57 22.03
C SER A 392 -0.54 2.85 22.58
N GLN A 393 -1.03 2.84 23.82
CA GLN A 393 -1.75 3.98 24.43
C GLN A 393 -0.91 5.25 24.54
N ASP A 394 0.41 5.12 24.56
CA ASP A 394 1.42 6.17 24.67
C ASP A 394 2.19 6.42 23.35
N GLY A 395 1.92 5.63 22.31
CA GLY A 395 2.69 5.62 21.05
C GLY A 395 4.14 5.14 21.17
N ALA A 396 4.59 4.70 22.36
CA ALA A 396 6.00 4.42 22.62
C ALA A 396 6.53 3.25 21.79
N GLN A 397 5.68 2.26 21.49
CA GLN A 397 6.05 1.12 20.66
C GLN A 397 6.29 1.50 19.20
N GLN A 398 5.36 2.25 18.60
CA GLN A 398 5.51 2.77 17.23
C GLN A 398 6.74 3.69 17.13
N MET A 399 6.90 4.63 18.06
CA MET A 399 8.06 5.53 18.09
C MET A 399 9.38 4.75 18.26
N GLY A 400 9.43 3.77 19.16
CA GLY A 400 10.63 2.94 19.35
C GLY A 400 11.01 2.13 18.12
N ASN A 401 10.03 1.62 17.37
CA ASN A 401 10.27 0.92 16.11
C ASN A 401 10.77 1.87 15.01
N LEU A 402 10.07 2.99 14.78
CA LEU A 402 10.45 3.98 13.76
C LEU A 402 11.84 4.57 14.06
N ASN A 403 12.17 4.83 15.32
CA ASN A 403 13.49 5.32 15.71
C ASN A 403 14.61 4.32 15.37
N ALA A 404 14.37 3.00 15.44
CA ALA A 404 15.36 2.01 15.04
C ALA A 404 15.59 2.00 13.52
N LEU A 405 14.53 2.07 12.72
CA LEU A 405 14.60 2.17 11.26
C LEU A 405 15.32 3.45 10.81
N LEU A 406 14.94 4.59 11.39
CA LEU A 406 15.57 5.88 11.10
C LEU A 406 17.02 5.90 11.57
N ALA A 407 17.36 5.37 12.74
CA ALA A 407 18.75 5.28 13.21
C ALA A 407 19.63 4.41 12.30
N PHE A 408 19.08 3.37 11.67
CA PHE A 408 19.80 2.55 10.69
C PHE A 408 20.18 3.37 9.46
N GLN A 409 19.22 3.94 8.74
CA GLN A 409 19.53 4.72 7.53
C GLN A 409 20.26 6.04 7.82
N LEU A 410 19.98 6.68 8.96
CA LEU A 410 20.74 7.86 9.42
C LEU A 410 22.22 7.52 9.68
N ALA A 411 22.55 6.29 10.07
CA ALA A 411 23.93 5.86 10.21
C ALA A 411 24.68 5.78 8.88
N HIS A 412 24.02 5.41 7.76
CA HIS A 412 24.62 5.49 6.43
C HIS A 412 24.97 6.94 6.06
N VAL A 413 24.07 7.89 6.33
CA VAL A 413 24.30 9.33 6.09
C VAL A 413 25.47 9.84 6.96
N ILE A 414 25.51 9.48 8.24
CA ILE A 414 26.59 9.89 9.17
C ILE A 414 27.96 9.32 8.77
N LEU A 415 28.00 8.07 8.28
CA LEU A 415 29.24 7.42 7.84
C LEU A 415 29.66 7.83 6.42
N GLY A 416 28.79 8.52 5.68
CA GLY A 416 29.06 8.96 4.31
C GLY A 416 29.11 7.81 3.30
N HIS A 417 28.32 6.75 3.52
CA HIS A 417 28.15 5.68 2.54
C HIS A 417 27.60 6.27 1.23
N ARG A 418 28.16 5.84 0.10
CA ARG A 418 28.24 6.72 -1.08
C ARG A 418 27.14 6.49 -2.10
N LEU A 419 26.33 7.53 -2.30
CA LEU A 419 25.58 7.74 -3.54
C LEU A 419 26.54 7.85 -4.74
N ASP A 420 26.24 7.16 -5.85
CA ASP A 420 27.01 7.30 -7.09
C ASP A 420 26.72 8.66 -7.75
N THR A 421 27.65 9.60 -7.57
CA THR A 421 27.57 10.96 -8.14
C THR A 421 27.44 11.02 -9.68
N LYS A 422 27.49 9.89 -10.40
CA LYS A 422 27.07 9.82 -11.81
C LYS A 422 25.59 10.18 -12.01
N PHE A 423 24.73 10.04 -11.00
CA PHE A 423 23.31 10.40 -11.13
C PHE A 423 23.06 11.92 -11.22
N ALA A 424 24.04 12.76 -10.91
CA ALA A 424 23.98 14.20 -11.20
C ALA A 424 24.01 14.51 -12.72
N PHE A 425 24.49 13.59 -13.56
CA PHE A 425 24.39 13.71 -15.01
C PHE A 425 23.02 13.19 -15.48
N ASN A 426 22.16 14.11 -15.94
CA ASN A 426 20.76 13.79 -16.26
C ASN A 426 20.61 12.72 -17.37
N ASP A 427 21.59 12.56 -18.28
CA ASP A 427 21.59 11.51 -19.30
C ASP A 427 21.46 10.10 -18.71
N ARG A 428 21.99 9.89 -17.50
CA ARG A 428 21.97 8.60 -16.80
C ARG A 428 20.58 8.19 -16.33
N LEU A 429 19.64 9.13 -16.28
CA LEU A 429 18.27 8.91 -15.84
C LEU A 429 17.24 8.87 -16.99
N LEU A 430 17.70 9.13 -18.22
CA LEU A 430 16.90 9.06 -19.46
C LEU A 430 16.67 7.60 -19.91
N PHE A 431 15.87 6.87 -19.15
CA PHE A 431 15.43 5.50 -19.47
C PHE A 431 13.95 5.27 -19.08
N PRO A 432 13.27 4.25 -19.66
CA PRO A 432 11.86 3.98 -19.37
C PRO A 432 11.61 3.66 -17.89
N THR A 433 10.54 4.23 -17.31
CA THR A 433 10.17 4.05 -15.89
C THR A 433 10.08 2.58 -15.44
N THR A 434 9.70 1.66 -16.33
CA THR A 434 9.69 0.20 -16.05
C THR A 434 11.09 -0.41 -15.82
N SER A 435 12.17 0.34 -16.02
CA SER A 435 13.56 -0.10 -15.84
C SER A 435 14.24 0.44 -14.58
N VAL A 436 13.55 1.21 -13.72
CA VAL A 436 14.16 1.93 -12.57
C VAL A 436 14.98 1.02 -11.65
N PHE A 437 14.40 -0.08 -11.16
CA PHE A 437 15.10 -1.04 -10.28
C PHE A 437 16.40 -1.60 -10.88
N ASN A 438 16.45 -1.76 -12.21
CA ASN A 438 17.62 -2.25 -12.94
C ASN A 438 18.64 -1.16 -13.32
N ARG A 439 18.33 0.12 -13.04
CA ARG A 439 19.13 1.29 -13.45
C ARG A 439 19.53 2.22 -12.30
N ILE A 440 18.84 2.14 -11.18
CA ILE A 440 19.11 2.88 -9.95
C ILE A 440 19.27 1.87 -8.79
N PRO A 441 20.36 1.07 -8.73
CA PRO A 441 20.65 0.27 -7.56
C PRO A 441 21.02 1.19 -6.39
N MET A 442 20.35 1.03 -5.25
CA MET A 442 20.57 1.82 -4.01
C MET A 442 20.78 0.92 -2.77
N HIS A 443 21.05 -0.37 -2.98
CA HIS A 443 21.55 -1.24 -1.92
C HIS A 443 22.98 -0.83 -1.55
N HIS A 444 23.29 -0.88 -0.27
CA HIS A 444 24.64 -0.71 0.24
C HIS A 444 25.39 -2.04 0.23
N THR A 445 26.72 -2.01 0.41
CA THR A 445 27.48 -3.26 0.56
C THR A 445 27.28 -3.86 1.94
N ASP A 446 27.54 -5.16 2.11
CA ASP A 446 27.56 -5.82 3.43
C ASP A 446 28.42 -5.07 4.46
N ALA A 447 29.55 -4.50 4.04
CA ALA A 447 30.46 -3.78 4.92
C ALA A 447 29.90 -2.42 5.36
N ASP A 448 29.23 -1.70 4.44
CA ASP A 448 28.51 -0.46 4.74
C ASP A 448 27.34 -0.75 5.69
N ASN A 449 26.54 -1.78 5.41
CA ASN A 449 25.40 -2.20 6.24
C ASN A 449 25.84 -2.68 7.64
N GLU A 450 26.95 -3.41 7.78
CA GLU A 450 27.53 -3.76 9.09
C GLU A 450 28.03 -2.53 9.87
N ALA A 451 28.70 -1.59 9.19
CA ALA A 451 29.17 -0.36 9.81
C ALA A 451 27.99 0.52 10.26
N ALA A 452 26.96 0.65 9.43
CA ALA A 452 25.74 1.37 9.74
C ALA A 452 24.95 0.70 10.87
N ALA A 453 24.81 -0.63 10.87
CA ALA A 453 24.16 -1.37 11.95
C ALA A 453 24.84 -1.13 13.31
N LYS A 454 26.17 -1.21 13.34
CA LYS A 454 26.96 -0.87 14.54
C LYS A 454 26.70 0.57 14.98
N LYS A 455 26.72 1.52 14.04
CA LYS A 455 26.54 2.94 14.35
C LYS A 455 25.09 3.27 14.77
N ALA A 456 24.09 2.60 14.21
CA ALA A 456 22.70 2.69 14.64
C ALA A 456 22.50 2.23 16.09
N LEU A 457 23.17 1.15 16.49
CA LEU A 457 23.18 0.69 17.88
C LEU A 457 23.86 1.71 18.82
N GLU A 458 24.89 2.43 18.37
CA GLU A 458 25.44 3.57 19.13
C GLU A 458 24.40 4.70 19.29
N LEU A 459 23.74 5.10 18.19
CA LEU A 459 22.73 6.17 18.19
C LEU A 459 21.55 5.86 19.12
N LEU A 460 21.07 4.62 19.11
CA LEU A 460 19.95 4.14 19.93
C LEU A 460 20.29 4.00 21.41
N ASN A 461 21.56 4.12 21.83
CA ASN A 461 21.96 4.09 23.24
C ASN A 461 21.81 5.47 23.93
N ALA A 462 21.43 6.53 23.21
CA ALA A 462 21.00 7.77 23.84
C ALA A 462 19.85 7.48 24.83
N LYS A 463 19.87 8.14 26.00
CA LYS A 463 18.96 7.84 27.13
C LYS A 463 17.48 7.94 26.75
N GLU A 464 17.17 8.87 25.85
CA GLU A 464 15.84 9.19 25.34
C GLU A 464 15.35 8.15 24.31
N LEU A 465 16.25 7.32 23.75
CA LEU A 465 15.96 6.30 22.74
C LEU A 465 16.10 4.86 23.28
N ALA A 466 16.94 4.64 24.29
CA ALA A 466 17.32 3.31 24.77
C ALA A 466 16.13 2.44 25.22
N GLY A 467 15.08 3.05 25.78
CA GLY A 467 13.84 2.34 26.14
C GLY A 467 13.05 1.80 24.93
N GLY A 468 13.25 2.37 23.74
CA GLY A 468 12.60 1.95 22.50
C GLY A 468 13.21 0.68 21.87
N GLN A 469 14.46 0.35 22.20
CA GLN A 469 15.19 -0.80 21.64
C GLN A 469 14.44 -2.13 21.78
N GLN A 470 13.69 -2.30 22.88
CA GLN A 470 12.93 -3.51 23.18
C GLN A 470 11.77 -3.77 22.20
N TYR A 471 11.23 -2.71 21.58
CA TYR A 471 10.10 -2.82 20.67
C TYR A 471 10.56 -3.33 19.30
N PHE A 472 11.63 -2.74 18.76
CA PHE A 472 12.16 -3.21 17.47
C PHE A 472 12.80 -4.59 17.60
N GLY A 473 13.42 -4.93 18.73
CA GLY A 473 13.86 -6.30 19.02
C GLY A 473 12.72 -7.32 19.00
N LEU A 474 11.52 -6.94 19.48
CA LEU A 474 10.34 -7.79 19.48
C LEU A 474 9.75 -7.93 18.06
N TYR A 475 9.72 -6.84 17.29
CA TYR A 475 9.40 -6.86 15.87
C TYR A 475 10.33 -7.78 15.07
N LEU A 476 11.65 -7.73 15.33
CA LEU A 476 12.63 -8.64 14.71
C LEU A 476 12.40 -10.10 15.11
N GLN A 477 12.06 -10.43 16.36
CA GLN A 477 11.67 -11.80 16.75
C GLN A 477 10.43 -12.27 15.97
N GLN A 478 9.42 -11.40 15.82
CA GLN A 478 8.20 -11.72 15.08
C GLN A 478 8.46 -11.93 13.58
N LEU A 479 9.38 -11.16 12.99
CA LEU A 479 9.82 -11.34 11.61
C LEU A 479 10.65 -12.62 11.46
N GLN A 480 11.54 -12.93 12.40
CA GLN A 480 12.33 -14.17 12.44
C GLN A 480 11.44 -15.42 12.38
N ALA A 481 10.31 -15.41 13.10
CA ALA A 481 9.31 -16.47 13.09
C ALA A 481 8.53 -16.59 11.76
N ARG A 482 8.78 -15.72 10.77
CA ARG A 482 8.10 -15.66 9.46
C ARG A 482 9.04 -15.67 8.25
N LEU A 483 10.35 -15.42 8.37
CA LEU A 483 11.31 -15.33 7.26
C LEU A 483 11.27 -16.51 6.27
N GLY A 484 11.01 -17.73 6.74
CA GLY A 484 10.91 -18.92 5.88
C GLY A 484 9.72 -18.90 4.91
N ALA A 485 8.64 -18.21 5.27
CA ALA A 485 7.39 -18.12 4.52
C ALA A 485 7.19 -16.76 3.82
N LEU A 486 7.83 -15.70 4.30
CA LEU A 486 7.68 -14.33 3.78
C LEU A 486 8.95 -13.90 3.04
N LYS A 487 9.25 -14.54 1.91
CA LYS A 487 10.49 -14.34 1.16
C LYS A 487 10.43 -13.09 0.29
N SER A 488 9.34 -12.92 -0.44
CA SER A 488 9.11 -11.77 -1.32
C SER A 488 9.01 -10.48 -0.52
N LEU A 489 8.40 -10.55 0.66
CA LEU A 489 8.30 -9.44 1.61
C LEU A 489 9.64 -9.02 2.20
N ASN A 490 10.63 -9.93 2.29
CA ASN A 490 11.97 -9.63 2.80
C ASN A 490 13.02 -9.45 1.68
N GLN A 491 12.60 -9.45 0.40
CA GLN A 491 13.46 -9.21 -0.74
C GLN A 491 13.32 -7.73 -1.18
N PRO A 492 14.33 -6.86 -0.93
CA PRO A 492 14.25 -5.46 -1.35
C PRO A 492 14.26 -5.33 -2.88
N MET A 493 13.57 -4.31 -3.39
CA MET A 493 13.49 -4.00 -4.83
C MET A 493 14.52 -2.96 -5.27
N ILE A 494 14.96 -2.07 -4.37
CA ILE A 494 15.91 -0.99 -4.69
C ILE A 494 16.97 -0.74 -3.60
N GLY A 495 16.61 -0.88 -2.33
CA GLY A 495 17.43 -0.53 -1.16
C GLY A 495 17.93 -1.73 -0.36
N ASP A 496 18.09 -1.53 0.94
CA ASP A 496 18.54 -2.53 1.92
C ASP A 496 17.34 -3.19 2.63
N GLY A 497 17.33 -4.52 2.63
CA GLY A 497 16.39 -5.31 3.44
C GLY A 497 16.84 -5.39 4.91
N LEU A 498 15.94 -5.83 5.80
CA LEU A 498 16.27 -5.99 7.23
C LEU A 498 17.25 -7.13 7.53
N VAL A 499 17.36 -8.11 6.62
CA VAL A 499 18.33 -9.21 6.62
C VAL A 499 19.35 -9.03 5.50
N LYS A 500 20.51 -9.70 5.60
CA LYS A 500 21.54 -9.65 4.56
C LYS A 500 21.07 -10.10 3.18
N SER A 501 20.38 -11.23 3.10
CA SER A 501 19.87 -11.77 1.82
C SER A 501 18.79 -12.85 2.01
N ASP A 502 18.30 -13.39 0.89
CA ASP A 502 17.45 -14.58 0.85
C ASP A 502 18.12 -15.85 1.44
N LYS A 503 19.47 -15.88 1.40
CA LYS A 503 20.32 -17.02 1.83
C LYS A 503 20.92 -16.82 3.21
N ASP A 504 21.36 -15.60 3.52
CA ASP A 504 21.81 -15.21 4.86
C ASP A 504 20.73 -14.35 5.52
N GLN A 505 19.93 -15.01 6.35
CA GLN A 505 18.80 -14.44 7.07
C GLN A 505 19.23 -13.73 8.39
N THR A 506 20.51 -13.38 8.53
CA THR A 506 21.01 -12.57 9.65
C THR A 506 20.49 -11.14 9.54
N PHE A 507 19.82 -10.65 10.59
CA PHE A 507 19.40 -9.25 10.69
C PHE A 507 20.57 -8.32 10.97
N TRP A 508 20.62 -7.16 10.30
CA TRP A 508 21.63 -6.13 10.56
C TRP A 508 21.62 -5.67 12.04
N MET A 509 20.43 -5.39 12.57
CA MET A 509 20.23 -4.97 13.97
C MET A 509 19.91 -6.15 14.93
N ALA A 510 20.40 -7.36 14.64
CA ALA A 510 20.19 -8.54 15.49
C ALA A 510 20.45 -8.34 17.01
N PRO A 511 21.42 -7.52 17.47
CA PRO A 511 21.62 -7.27 18.91
C PRO A 511 20.40 -6.69 19.65
N LEU A 512 19.44 -6.07 18.95
CA LEU A 512 18.18 -5.59 19.57
C LEU A 512 17.27 -6.74 20.02
N ILE A 513 17.37 -7.93 19.43
CA ILE A 513 16.60 -9.13 19.85
C ILE A 513 16.91 -9.50 21.31
N ALA A 514 18.13 -9.23 21.79
CA ALA A 514 18.52 -9.46 23.19
C ALA A 514 18.06 -8.34 24.16
N LYS A 515 17.42 -7.27 23.65
CA LYS A 515 16.85 -6.15 24.43
C LYS A 515 15.34 -6.27 24.61
N SER A 516 14.68 -7.06 23.76
CA SER A 516 13.23 -7.26 23.76
C SER A 516 12.76 -8.32 24.76
N PRO A 517 11.48 -8.26 25.21
CA PRO A 517 10.84 -9.42 25.81
C PRO A 517 10.81 -10.59 24.82
N LYS A 518 10.67 -11.81 25.33
CA LYS A 518 10.45 -12.99 24.49
C LYS A 518 9.11 -12.87 23.76
N LEU A 519 9.10 -13.18 22.46
CA LEU A 519 7.87 -13.30 21.67
C LEU A 519 6.94 -14.36 22.28
N ASP A 520 5.73 -13.95 22.63
CA ASP A 520 4.64 -14.81 23.07
C ASP A 520 3.39 -14.53 22.23
N MET A 521 3.07 -15.47 21.33
CA MET A 521 1.88 -15.35 20.49
C MET A 521 0.57 -15.46 21.30
N ALA A 522 0.58 -16.09 22.49
CA ALA A 522 -0.61 -16.27 23.32
C ALA A 522 -0.95 -15.04 24.19
N ASP A 523 0.03 -14.22 24.58
CA ASP A 523 -0.25 -13.00 25.34
C ASP A 523 -0.92 -11.95 24.47
N LEU A 524 -2.23 -11.74 24.64
CA LEU A 524 -3.01 -10.75 23.88
C LEU A 524 -2.62 -9.29 24.19
N LYS A 525 -1.76 -9.05 25.19
CA LYS A 525 -1.16 -7.71 25.45
C LYS A 525 0.11 -7.46 24.66
N GLN A 526 0.72 -8.50 24.08
CA GLN A 526 1.96 -8.40 23.31
C GLN A 526 1.67 -8.52 21.81
N GLN A 527 1.55 -7.37 21.13
CA GLN A 527 1.56 -7.31 19.67
C GLN A 527 2.95 -6.89 19.19
N ALA A 528 3.56 -7.67 18.30
CA ALA A 528 4.95 -7.48 17.89
C ALA A 528 5.10 -6.79 16.52
N ALA A 529 4.15 -7.04 15.62
CA ALA A 529 4.01 -6.40 14.32
C ALA A 529 2.52 -6.27 13.96
N MET A 530 2.20 -5.34 13.08
CA MET A 530 0.86 -5.17 12.51
C MET A 530 0.68 -6.00 11.21
N PRO A 531 -0.57 -6.13 10.70
CA PRO A 531 -0.83 -6.57 9.34
C PRO A 531 -0.33 -5.56 8.28
N LEU A 532 -0.32 -5.95 7.01
CA LEU A 532 0.05 -5.06 5.91
C LEU A 532 -1.05 -4.03 5.62
N ALA A 533 -0.66 -2.84 5.15
CA ALA A 533 -1.56 -1.72 4.83
C ALA A 533 -2.50 -1.25 5.96
N SER A 534 -2.07 -1.40 7.23
CA SER A 534 -2.87 -1.10 8.42
C SER A 534 -2.85 0.36 8.90
N PHE A 535 -1.83 1.15 8.54
CA PHE A 535 -1.58 2.49 9.08
C PHE A 535 -1.46 3.57 8.00
N LEU A 536 -1.00 3.24 6.80
CA LEU A 536 -0.86 4.15 5.66
C LEU A 536 -1.73 3.73 4.48
N ARG A 537 -2.39 4.69 3.84
CA ARG A 537 -3.09 4.51 2.56
C ARG A 537 -2.54 5.46 1.49
N ARG A 538 -2.21 4.89 0.32
CA ARG A 538 -1.93 5.64 -0.91
C ARG A 538 -3.16 6.43 -1.34
N ASP A 539 -3.01 7.73 -1.61
CA ASP A 539 -3.96 8.40 -2.51
C ASP A 539 -3.64 7.97 -3.94
N PRO A 540 -4.62 7.44 -4.70
CA PRO A 540 -4.34 6.89 -6.01
C PRO A 540 -4.08 7.97 -7.07
N TRP A 541 -4.44 9.23 -6.81
CA TRP A 541 -4.33 10.33 -7.76
C TRP A 541 -3.20 11.31 -7.46
N THR A 542 -3.01 11.71 -6.20
CA THR A 542 -1.94 12.67 -5.84
C THR A 542 -0.62 12.00 -5.44
N GLU A 543 -0.61 10.66 -5.38
CA GLU A 543 0.52 9.85 -4.90
C GLU A 543 0.95 10.16 -3.44
N GLN A 544 0.21 10.99 -2.71
CA GLN A 544 0.44 11.29 -1.29
C GLN A 544 0.02 10.12 -0.38
N LEU A 545 0.68 10.00 0.76
CA LEU A 545 0.28 9.06 1.81
C LEU A 545 -0.66 9.71 2.83
N ILE A 546 -1.70 8.97 3.19
CA ILE A 546 -2.74 9.36 4.14
C ILE A 546 -2.66 8.41 5.34
N THR A 547 -2.32 8.97 6.50
CA THR A 547 -2.34 8.24 7.78
C THR A 547 -3.76 7.80 8.13
N LEU A 548 -3.91 6.55 8.55
CA LEU A 548 -5.18 5.95 8.94
C LEU A 548 -5.38 6.08 10.44
N HIS A 549 -6.43 6.81 10.83
CA HIS A 549 -6.91 6.86 12.22
C HIS A 549 -7.98 5.78 12.43
N THR A 550 -7.52 4.53 12.52
CA THR A 550 -8.37 3.37 12.85
C THR A 550 -8.78 3.38 14.32
N GLY A 551 -9.91 2.74 14.63
CA GLY A 551 -10.27 2.42 16.01
C GLY A 551 -9.40 1.29 16.55
N PHE A 552 -9.17 1.26 17.86
CA PHE A 552 -8.56 0.10 18.51
C PHE A 552 -9.63 -1.00 18.66
N GLU A 553 -9.50 -2.06 17.86
CA GLU A 553 -10.29 -3.28 18.03
C GLU A 553 -9.57 -4.24 19.00
N PRO A 554 -10.22 -4.71 20.08
CA PRO A 554 -9.57 -5.56 21.08
C PRO A 554 -9.33 -6.97 20.54
N LEU A 555 -8.08 -7.44 20.65
CA LEU A 555 -7.72 -8.83 20.32
C LEU A 555 -8.50 -9.81 21.21
N LEU A 556 -9.24 -10.72 20.60
CA LEU A 556 -10.01 -11.78 21.26
C LEU A 556 -9.22 -13.11 21.28
N SER A 557 -8.31 -13.28 20.33
CA SER A 557 -7.51 -14.49 20.13
C SER A 557 -6.08 -14.17 19.65
N ALA A 558 -5.19 -15.15 19.71
CA ALA A 558 -3.84 -15.03 19.17
C ALA A 558 -3.81 -14.83 17.64
N ALA A 559 -4.82 -15.37 16.93
CA ALA A 559 -4.95 -15.25 15.48
C ALA A 559 -5.14 -13.79 15.03
N ASP A 560 -5.87 -13.01 15.82
CA ASP A 560 -6.27 -11.63 15.51
C ASP A 560 -5.07 -10.68 15.38
N LYS A 561 -3.91 -11.06 15.92
CA LYS A 561 -2.64 -10.31 15.78
C LYS A 561 -2.20 -10.15 14.32
N MET A 562 -2.49 -11.14 13.47
CA MET A 562 -2.24 -11.15 12.01
C MET A 562 -0.89 -10.52 11.55
N PRO A 563 0.26 -10.85 12.19
CA PRO A 563 1.52 -10.15 11.95
C PRO A 563 2.04 -10.41 10.54
N PHE A 564 2.29 -9.32 9.80
CA PHE A 564 2.67 -9.31 8.38
C PHE A 564 1.64 -9.94 7.42
N GLU A 565 0.38 -10.14 7.85
CA GLU A 565 -0.63 -10.75 6.98
C GLU A 565 -1.37 -9.73 6.11
N VAL A 566 -1.82 -10.21 4.95
CA VAL A 566 -2.86 -9.53 4.17
C VAL A 566 -4.20 -9.61 4.91
N THR A 567 -4.94 -8.51 4.91
CA THR A 567 -6.27 -8.36 5.53
C THR A 567 -7.31 -7.84 4.54
N PRO A 568 -8.62 -8.08 4.77
CA PRO A 568 -9.69 -7.52 3.96
C PRO A 568 -9.72 -5.99 4.01
N ILE A 569 -9.79 -5.34 2.84
CA ILE A 569 -9.75 -3.88 2.74
C ILE A 569 -11.15 -3.29 2.92
N TYR A 570 -11.27 -2.29 3.81
CA TYR A 570 -12.47 -1.48 4.00
C TYR A 570 -12.11 0.01 4.00
N ILE A 571 -12.60 0.77 3.02
CA ILE A 571 -12.30 2.20 2.91
C ILE A 571 -13.47 3.03 3.46
N LYS A 572 -13.17 3.95 4.38
CA LYS A 572 -14.10 5.02 4.78
C LYS A 572 -14.25 6.03 3.64
N LEU A 573 -15.16 5.75 2.71
CA LEU A 573 -15.37 6.61 1.54
C LEU A 573 -15.88 7.99 1.93
N SER A 574 -15.51 8.98 1.13
CA SER A 574 -16.01 10.35 1.19
C SER A 574 -15.93 10.96 -0.21
N TYR A 575 -16.74 11.98 -0.46
CA TYR A 575 -16.66 12.75 -1.70
C TYR A 575 -15.40 13.61 -1.72
N TYR A 576 -14.85 13.80 -2.92
CA TYR A 576 -13.72 14.65 -3.19
C TYR A 576 -13.94 16.05 -2.64
N LYS A 577 -12.95 16.57 -1.93
CA LYS A 577 -12.82 17.99 -1.62
C LYS A 577 -11.66 18.54 -2.45
N ALA A 578 -11.85 19.70 -3.06
CA ALA A 578 -10.71 20.46 -3.57
C ALA A 578 -9.78 20.80 -2.39
N PRO A 579 -8.45 20.82 -2.58
CA PRO A 579 -7.54 21.39 -1.59
C PRO A 579 -7.95 22.83 -1.30
N ASP A 580 -8.00 23.21 -0.01
CA ASP A 580 -8.28 24.59 0.37
C ASP A 580 -7.15 25.48 -0.16
N THR A 581 -7.46 26.40 -1.08
CA THR A 581 -6.50 27.28 -1.77
C THR A 581 -5.93 28.38 -0.86
N THR A 582 -6.03 28.20 0.45
CA THR A 582 -5.50 29.04 1.53
C THR A 582 -4.44 28.34 2.37
N ALA A 583 -4.06 27.09 2.03
CA ALA A 583 -2.76 26.57 2.42
C ALA A 583 -1.66 27.52 1.88
N PRO A 584 -0.63 27.89 2.67
CA PRO A 584 0.46 28.71 2.16
C PRO A 584 1.11 28.04 0.94
N ALA A 585 1.43 28.83 -0.09
CA ALA A 585 2.32 28.36 -1.14
C ALA A 585 3.59 27.79 -0.49
N ALA A 586 4.02 26.60 -0.92
CA ALA A 586 5.13 25.88 -0.32
C ALA A 586 6.32 26.83 -0.16
N GLY A 587 6.70 27.10 1.09
CA GLY A 587 7.53 28.25 1.41
C GLY A 587 8.88 28.18 0.70
N ALA A 588 9.15 29.14 -0.19
CA ALA A 588 10.50 29.41 -0.63
C ALA A 588 11.37 29.56 0.64
N PRO A 589 12.56 28.93 0.71
CA PRO A 589 13.29 28.75 1.95
C PRO A 589 13.51 30.11 2.63
N ALA A 590 13.04 30.24 3.87
CA ALA A 590 13.04 31.51 4.56
C ALA A 590 14.48 32.02 4.75
N ASN A 591 14.80 33.15 4.12
CA ASN A 591 16.11 33.79 4.23
C ASN A 591 16.47 33.98 5.71
N THR A 592 17.54 33.33 6.14
CA THR A 592 18.13 33.58 7.45
C THR A 592 18.73 35.00 7.46
N PRO A 593 18.47 35.82 8.48
CA PRO A 593 19.09 37.13 8.57
C PRO A 593 20.61 36.97 8.70
N GLN A 594 21.37 37.44 7.71
CA GLN A 594 22.83 37.49 7.83
C GLN A 594 23.23 38.45 8.97
N PRO A 595 24.28 38.13 9.76
CA PRO A 595 24.83 39.06 10.72
C PRO A 595 25.44 40.27 9.98
N GLN A 596 25.03 41.47 10.40
CA GLN A 596 25.46 42.73 9.82
C GLN A 596 26.97 42.96 10.07
N PRO A 597 27.77 43.38 9.06
CA PRO A 597 29.19 43.68 9.26
C PRO A 597 29.41 44.83 10.27
N PRO A 598 30.52 44.82 11.04
CA PRO A 598 30.84 45.92 11.94
C PRO A 598 31.14 47.20 11.14
N ALA A 599 30.60 48.33 11.60
CA ALA A 599 30.79 49.61 10.94
C ALA A 599 32.15 50.25 11.27
N ASP A 600 32.91 50.61 10.23
CA ASP A 600 34.16 51.37 10.37
C ASP A 600 33.92 52.76 10.96
N THR A 601 34.75 53.16 11.93
CA THR A 601 34.57 54.38 12.73
C THR A 601 35.60 55.46 12.37
N THR A 602 35.47 56.06 11.17
CA THR A 602 36.43 57.07 10.68
C THR A 602 35.80 58.42 10.30
N THR A 603 35.77 59.35 11.28
CA THR A 603 35.80 60.84 11.12
C THR A 603 34.61 61.56 10.42
N PRO A 604 34.48 62.90 10.57
CA PRO A 604 34.72 63.76 11.74
C PRO A 604 33.49 64.64 12.09
N ALA A 605 33.49 65.31 13.25
CA ALA A 605 32.34 66.09 13.74
C ALA A 605 32.54 67.63 13.68
N ALA A 606 31.52 68.36 13.21
CA ALA A 606 31.27 69.80 13.45
C ALA A 606 29.90 70.23 12.86
N PRO A 607 29.27 71.33 13.32
CA PRO A 607 29.22 71.89 14.66
C PRO A 607 27.77 72.05 15.20
N ALA A 608 27.59 72.54 16.43
CA ALA A 608 26.27 72.70 17.07
C ALA A 608 25.57 74.05 16.77
N ALA A 609 24.26 74.10 17.02
CA ALA A 609 23.45 75.32 17.11
C ALA A 609 22.64 75.35 18.42
N THR A 610 22.42 76.53 19.02
CA THR A 610 21.97 76.68 20.41
C THR A 610 20.90 77.77 20.61
N THR A 611 19.88 77.47 21.45
CA THR A 611 18.96 78.30 22.28
C THR A 611 17.68 77.45 22.51
N GLY A 612 17.02 77.32 23.66
CA GLY A 612 16.83 78.21 24.83
C GLY A 612 15.49 78.95 24.70
N THR A 613 14.51 78.96 25.64
CA THR A 613 14.30 78.35 26.98
C THR A 613 12.79 77.98 27.14
N SER A 614 12.12 77.59 28.25
CA SER A 614 12.40 77.48 29.72
C SER A 614 11.33 76.58 30.42
N ASN A 615 11.52 76.26 31.71
CA ASN A 615 10.60 75.57 32.66
C ASN A 615 9.47 76.50 33.20
N PRO A 616 8.50 76.12 34.11
CA PRO A 616 8.53 75.13 35.23
C PRO A 616 7.18 74.33 35.41
N PRO A 617 6.77 73.76 36.57
CA PRO A 617 7.41 73.57 37.89
C PRO A 617 7.29 72.16 38.55
N GLN A 618 7.99 72.02 39.69
CA GLN A 618 7.69 71.27 40.94
C GLN A 618 6.75 70.03 40.87
N ASN A 619 7.12 68.89 41.45
CA ASN A 619 7.62 68.76 42.84
C ASN A 619 8.59 67.58 43.02
#